data_AF-A0A958YIQ9-F1
#
_entry.id   AF-A0A958YIQ9-F1
#
_cell.length_a   1.000
_cell.length_b   1.000
_cell.length_c   1.000
_cell.angle_alpha   90.00
_cell.angle_beta   90.00
_cell.angle_gamma   90.00
#
_symmetry.space_group_name_H-M   'P 1'
#
loop_
_entity.id
_entity.type
_entity.pdbx_description
1 polymer ?
#
loop_
_entity_poly.entity_id
_entity_poly.type
_entity_poly.pdbx_seq_one_letter_code
_entity_poly.pdbx_strand_id
1 'polypeptide(L)' 'MKSSALFCVLVFFALIGCSSNDSSNAPEPTPTSIYYPPINSDAWESVSASELGWNESQLQPLLEYLETKHTKGFMILY' A
#
# COMPACT_ATOMS: atom_id res chain seq x y z
N MET A 1 -43.06 -27.56 5.07
CA MET A 1 -42.63 -26.61 4.02
C MET A 1 -41.72 -25.50 4.55
N LYS A 2 -42.03 -24.85 5.68
CA LYS A 2 -41.18 -23.81 6.33
C LYS A 2 -39.79 -24.27 6.80
N SER A 3 -39.66 -25.50 7.34
CA SER A 3 -38.36 -26.03 7.80
C SER A 3 -37.37 -26.30 6.65
N SER A 4 -37.88 -26.72 5.47
CA SER A 4 -37.06 -26.93 4.27
C SER A 4 -36.54 -25.61 3.70
N ALA A 5 -37.39 -24.58 3.68
CA ALA A 5 -36.97 -23.22 3.30
C ALA A 5 -35.91 -22.65 4.26
N LEU A 6 -36.07 -22.89 5.57
CA LEU A 6 -35.10 -22.47 6.59
C LEU A 6 -33.75 -23.18 6.44
N PHE A 7 -33.78 -24.47 6.10
CA PHE A 7 -32.58 -25.26 5.80
C PHE A 7 -31.86 -24.74 4.55
N CYS A 8 -32.59 -24.41 3.48
CA CYS A 8 -32.01 -23.81 2.27
C CYS A 8 -31.35 -22.44 2.57
N VAL A 9 -31.96 -21.61 3.41
CA VAL A 9 -31.38 -20.30 3.80
C VAL A 9 -30.09 -20.46 4.61
N LEU A 10 -30.03 -21.44 5.51
CA LEU A 10 -28.84 -21.77 6.29
C LEU A 10 -27.69 -22.27 5.40
N VAL A 11 -27.98 -23.08 4.39
CA VAL A 11 -27.00 -23.55 3.41
C VAL A 11 -26.49 -22.40 2.53
N PHE A 12 -27.36 -21.46 2.13
CA PHE A 12 -26.95 -20.26 1.39
C PHE A 12 -26.01 -19.36 2.20
N PHE A 13 -26.27 -19.17 3.51
CA PHE A 13 -25.38 -18.38 4.37
C PHE A 13 -24.01 -19.03 4.58
N ALA A 14 -23.94 -20.37 4.62
CA ALA A 14 -22.69 -21.09 4.78
C ALA A 14 -21.75 -20.97 3.56
N LEU A 15 -22.30 -20.74 2.36
CA LEU A 15 -21.50 -20.58 1.12
C LEU A 15 -20.96 -19.16 0.91
N ILE A 16 -21.43 -18.17 1.67
CA ILE A 16 -20.96 -16.76 1.60
C ILE A 16 -19.72 -16.54 2.49
N GLY A 17 -19.36 -17.52 3.33
CA GLY A 17 -18.14 -17.52 4.14
C GLY A 17 -16.87 -17.77 3.32
N CYS A 18 -16.59 -16.91 2.35
CA CYS A 18 -15.29 -16.87 1.69
C CYS A 18 -14.31 -16.15 2.62
N SER A 19 -13.61 -16.90 3.46
CA SER A 19 -12.35 -16.44 4.02
C SER A 19 -11.35 -16.47 2.86
N SER A 20 -10.94 -15.30 2.38
CA SER A 20 -9.79 -15.20 1.48
C SER A 20 -8.59 -15.80 2.21
N ASN A 21 -8.30 -17.08 1.97
CA ASN A 21 -6.98 -17.60 2.27
C ASN A 21 -6.11 -17.03 1.17
N ASP A 22 -5.54 -15.85 1.42
CA ASP A 22 -4.41 -15.35 0.67
C ASP A 22 -3.26 -16.36 0.89
N SER A 23 -3.31 -17.47 0.15
CA SER A 23 -2.14 -18.18 -0.33
C SER A 23 -1.48 -17.32 -1.42
N SER A 24 -1.37 -16.02 -1.17
CA SER A 24 -0.35 -15.25 -1.82
C SER A 24 0.94 -15.90 -1.33
N ASN A 25 1.65 -16.55 -2.24
CA ASN A 25 3.09 -16.28 -2.37
C ASN A 25 3.24 -14.76 -2.57
N ALA A 26 2.84 -13.95 -1.59
CA ALA A 26 3.44 -12.67 -1.39
C ALA A 26 4.90 -13.06 -1.15
N PRO A 27 5.85 -12.61 -1.96
CA PRO A 27 7.23 -12.73 -1.56
C PRO A 27 7.29 -12.24 -0.12
N GLU A 28 7.80 -13.08 0.78
CA GLU A 28 8.15 -12.63 2.12
C GLU A 28 8.84 -11.27 1.91
N PRO A 29 8.37 -10.16 2.51
CA PRO A 29 8.95 -8.87 2.25
C PRO A 29 10.44 -9.04 2.49
N THR A 30 11.21 -8.93 1.40
CA THR A 30 12.66 -9.05 1.47
C THR A 30 13.05 -8.04 2.52
N PRO A 31 13.76 -8.40 3.60
CA PRO A 31 14.02 -7.48 4.69
C PRO A 31 14.76 -6.29 4.09
N THR A 32 14.01 -5.24 3.78
CA THR A 32 14.53 -3.99 3.28
C THR A 32 15.23 -3.45 4.50
N SER A 33 16.57 -3.47 4.47
CA SER A 33 17.33 -2.98 5.62
C SER A 33 16.82 -1.58 5.90
N ILE A 34 16.26 -1.37 7.10
CA ILE A 34 15.78 -0.05 7.50
C ILE A 34 16.96 0.90 7.34
N TYR A 35 16.79 1.92 6.48
CA TYR A 35 17.83 2.90 6.25
C TYR A 35 18.02 3.75 7.50
N TYR A 36 19.27 3.89 7.95
CA TYR A 36 19.67 4.82 8.99
C TYR A 36 20.70 5.79 8.42
N PRO A 37 20.52 7.11 8.58
CA PRO A 37 21.49 8.08 8.10
C PRO A 37 22.83 7.96 8.85
N PRO A 38 23.95 8.37 8.24
CA PRO A 38 25.26 8.35 8.90
C PRO A 38 25.28 9.24 10.14
N ILE A 39 25.91 8.78 11.23
CA ILE A 39 25.96 9.51 12.51
C ILE A 39 26.82 10.78 12.48
N ASN A 40 27.63 10.96 11.43
CA ASN A 40 28.63 12.00 11.28
C ASN A 40 28.42 12.82 10.00
N SER A 41 27.20 12.85 9.48
CA SER A 41 26.81 13.61 8.30
C SER A 41 25.32 13.98 8.38
N ASP A 42 24.96 15.12 7.81
CA ASP A 42 23.56 15.51 7.61
C ASP A 42 22.99 14.98 6.28
N ALA A 43 23.78 14.23 5.51
CA ALA A 43 23.36 13.67 4.23
C ALA A 43 22.50 12.41 4.40
N TRP A 44 21.33 12.41 3.74
CA TRP A 44 20.45 11.26 3.62
C TRP A 44 20.60 10.64 2.23
N GLU A 45 20.57 9.31 2.16
CA GLU A 45 20.47 8.61 0.89
C GLU A 45 19.10 8.87 0.27
N SER A 46 19.11 9.12 -1.04
CA SER A 46 17.91 9.39 -1.82
C SER A 46 17.79 8.36 -2.92
N VAL A 47 16.60 7.80 -3.10
CA VAL A 47 16.25 6.98 -4.27
C VAL A 47 15.57 7.90 -5.29
N SER A 48 15.96 7.77 -6.55
CA SER A 48 15.38 8.59 -7.62
C SER A 48 13.92 8.21 -7.88
N ALA A 49 13.13 9.15 -8.38
CA ALA A 49 11.73 8.89 -8.71
C ALA A 49 11.58 7.77 -9.77
N SER A 50 12.52 7.69 -10.71
CA SER A 50 12.53 6.66 -11.77
C SER A 50 12.78 5.26 -11.21
N GLU A 51 13.70 5.12 -10.25
CA GLU A 51 13.96 3.86 -9.52
C GLU A 51 12.75 3.39 -8.73
N LEU A 52 11.95 4.33 -8.21
CA LEU A 52 10.67 4.05 -7.55
C LEU A 52 9.53 3.76 -8.54
N GLY A 53 9.77 3.81 -9.86
CA GLY A 53 8.76 3.60 -10.89
C GLY A 53 7.72 4.72 -11.00
N TRP A 54 8.07 5.93 -10.54
CA TRP A 54 7.16 7.06 -10.60
C TRP A 54 7.00 7.59 -12.03
N ASN A 55 5.83 8.13 -12.31
CA ASN A 55 5.60 8.86 -13.55
C ASN A 55 6.25 10.25 -13.46
N GLU A 56 7.48 10.39 -13.95
CA GLU A 56 8.24 11.63 -13.92
C GLU A 56 7.52 12.82 -14.57
N SER A 57 6.67 12.58 -15.58
CA SER A 57 5.89 13.63 -16.21
C SER A 57 4.90 14.33 -15.27
N GLN A 58 4.56 13.70 -14.13
CA GLN A 58 3.64 14.21 -13.13
C GLN A 58 4.34 14.81 -11.90
N LEU A 59 5.67 14.80 -11.84
CA LEU A 59 6.41 15.38 -10.71
C LEU A 59 6.15 16.89 -10.58
N GLN A 60 6.24 17.64 -11.68
CA GLN A 60 6.01 19.08 -11.64
C GLN A 60 4.55 19.44 -11.24
N PRO A 61 3.51 18.82 -11.82
CA PRO A 61 2.13 18.99 -11.35
C PRO A 61 1.93 18.69 -9.85
N LEU A 62 2.61 17.65 -9.32
CA LEU A 62 2.55 17.32 -7.91
C LEU A 62 3.17 18.43 -7.05
N LEU A 63 4.34 18.94 -7.42
CA LEU A 63 5.01 20.02 -6.69
C LEU A 63 4.16 21.31 -6.68
N GLU A 64 3.58 21.69 -7.82
CA GLU A 64 2.66 22.83 -7.91
C GLU A 64 1.41 22.65 -7.03
N TYR A 65 0.86 21.43 -6.99
CA TYR A 65 -0.28 21.12 -6.14
C TYR A 65 0.07 21.30 -4.66
N LEU A 66 1.21 20.77 -4.22
CA LEU A 66 1.66 20.88 -2.83
C LEU A 66 1.87 22.35 -2.42
N GLU A 67 2.46 23.15 -3.29
CA GLU A 67 2.63 24.59 -3.07
C GLU A 67 1.29 25.31 -2.96
N THR A 68 0.37 25.05 -3.90
CA THR A 68 -0.97 25.65 -3.94
C THR A 68 -1.80 25.29 -2.70
N LYS A 69 -1.55 24.12 -2.10
CA LYS A 69 -2.19 23.68 -0.86
C LYS A 69 -1.50 24.15 0.41
N HIS A 70 -0.44 24.95 0.29
CA HIS A 70 0.40 25.37 1.41
C HIS A 70 0.90 24.18 2.24
N THR A 71 1.21 23.06 1.57
CA THR A 71 1.71 21.85 2.22
C THR A 71 3.11 22.11 2.76
N LYS A 72 3.27 22.00 4.09
CA LYS A 72 4.54 22.26 4.77
C LYS A 72 5.55 21.12 4.70
N GLY A 73 5.08 19.91 4.42
CA GLY A 73 5.92 18.74 4.30
C GLY A 73 5.17 17.63 3.58
N PHE A 74 5.85 16.98 2.65
CA PHE A 74 5.37 15.84 1.91
C PHE A 74 6.45 14.77 1.97
N MET A 75 6.12 13.63 2.55
CA MET A 75 7.04 12.52 2.77
C MET A 75 6.43 11.26 2.20
N ILE A 76 7.26 10.45 1.57
CA ILE A 76 6.89 9.18 0.97
C ILE A 76 7.70 8.11 1.66
N LEU A 77 7.01 7.08 2.11
CA LEU A 77 7.61 5.85 2.61
C LEU A 77 7.42 4.80 1.50
N TYR A 78 8.51 4.16 1.09
CA TYR A 78 8.53 3.09 0.08
C TYR A 78 9.16 1.82 0.67
#